data_AF-A0A2T1CL80-F1
#
_entry.id   AF-A0A2T1CL80-F1
#
_cell.length_a   1.000
_cell.length_b   1.000
_cell.length_c   1.000
_cell.angle_alpha   90.00
_cell.angle_beta   90.00
_cell.angle_gamma   90.00
#
_symmetry.space_group_name_H-M   'P 1'
#
loop_
_entity.id
_entity.type
_entity.pdbx_description
1 polymer ?
#
loop_
_entity_poly.entity_id
_entity_poly.type
_entity_poly.pdbx_seq_one_letter_code
_entity_poly.pdbx_strand_id
1 'polypeptide(L)' 'MQLVEKHVINRQHRFWNECDHLALQSKHLYNSANYVQRQYFFETNKYYNSINIYHQTKNLEAYRYLPTKVSKQIVRRVAE' A
#
# COMPACT_ATOMS: atom_id res chain seq x y z
N MET A 1 25.60 12.55 -15.64
CA MET A 1 24.21 12.06 -15.78
C MET A 1 24.31 10.67 -16.42
N GLN A 2 23.94 9.60 -15.71
CA GLN A 2 23.97 8.24 -16.28
C GLN A 2 22.79 8.08 -17.26
N LEU A 3 23.03 7.49 -18.43
CA LEU A 3 21.97 7.14 -19.36
C LEU A 3 21.17 5.98 -18.72
N VAL A 4 19.93 6.24 -18.33
CA VAL A 4 19.03 5.23 -17.75
C VAL A 4 17.90 4.96 -18.72
N GLU A 5 17.54 3.69 -18.88
CA GLU A 5 16.38 3.28 -19.67
C GLU A 5 15.08 3.71 -18.96
N LYS A 6 14.14 4.27 -19.72
CA LYS A 6 12.82 4.70 -19.24
C LYS A 6 11.74 4.10 -20.13
N HIS A 7 10.87 3.29 -19.53
CA HIS A 7 9.66 2.80 -20.19
C HIS A 7 8.46 3.65 -19.78
N VAL A 8 7.74 4.20 -20.76
CA VAL A 8 6.49 4.91 -20.54
C VAL A 8 5.34 3.97 -20.83
N ILE A 9 4.56 3.62 -19.79
CA ILE A 9 3.38 2.76 -19.91
C ILE A 9 2.17 3.66 -20.13
N ASN A 10 1.71 3.76 -21.38
CA ASN A 10 0.46 4.42 -21.74
C ASN A 10 -0.70 3.40 -21.80
N ARG A 11 -1.93 3.85 -22.05
CA ARG A 11 -3.13 2.99 -22.09
C ARG A 11 -3.09 1.87 -23.14
N GLN A 12 -2.29 2.02 -24.19
CA GLN A 12 -2.14 1.03 -25.25
C GLN A 12 -0.96 0.07 -25.00
N HIS A 13 -0.17 0.31 -23.95
CA HIS A 13 0.99 -0.50 -23.61
C HIS A 13 0.54 -1.86 -23.07
N ARG A 14 1.24 -2.94 -23.45
CA ARG A 14 0.91 -4.32 -23.05
C ARG A 14 0.80 -4.55 -21.54
N PHE A 15 1.50 -3.75 -20.74
CA PHE A 15 1.51 -3.83 -19.27
C PHE A 15 0.53 -2.87 -18.58
N TRP A 16 -0.24 -2.08 -19.33
CA TRP A 16 -1.16 -1.10 -18.75
C TRP A 16 -2.15 -1.74 -17.78
N ASN A 17 -2.83 -2.81 -18.21
CA ASN A 17 -3.86 -3.48 -17.42
C ASN A 17 -3.29 -4.10 -16.14
N GLU A 18 -2.07 -4.63 -16.20
CA GLU A 18 -1.40 -5.19 -15.03
C GLU A 18 -1.03 -4.09 -14.02
N CYS A 19 -0.44 -2.98 -14.50
CA CYS A 19 -0.13 -1.84 -13.64
C CYS A 19 -1.38 -1.22 -13.00
N ASP A 20 -2.47 -1.09 -13.77
CA ASP A 20 -3.74 -0.58 -13.27
C ASP A 20 -4.33 -1.48 -12.17
N HIS A 21 -4.36 -2.80 -12.42
CA HIS A 21 -4.81 -3.77 -11.43
C HIS A 21 -3.97 -3.70 -10.14
N LEU A 22 -2.64 -3.70 -10.24
CA LEU A 22 -1.75 -3.62 -9.08
C LEU A 22 -1.90 -2.29 -8.32
N ALA A 23 -2.10 -1.17 -9.03
CA ALA A 23 -2.37 0.13 -8.42
C ALA A 23 -3.68 0.13 -7.64
N LEU A 24 -4.73 -0.51 -8.18
CA LEU A 24 -6.00 -0.69 -7.50
C LEU A 24 -5.84 -1.52 -6.21
N GLN A 25 -5.13 -2.66 -6.26
CA GLN A 25 -4.86 -3.46 -5.05
C GLN A 25 -4.07 -2.69 -3.99
N SER A 26 -3.09 -1.90 -4.43
CA SER A 26 -2.32 -1.02 -3.54
C SER A 26 -3.22 0.01 -2.84
N LYS A 27 -4.12 0.64 -3.59
CA LYS A 27 -5.11 1.59 -3.04
C LYS A 27 -6.04 0.92 -2.03
N HIS A 28 -6.50 -0.31 -2.29
CA HIS A 28 -7.34 -1.05 -1.35
C HIS A 28 -6.62 -1.30 -0.02
N LEU A 29 -5.36 -1.75 -0.05
CA LEU A 29 -4.58 -1.97 1.16
C LEU A 29 -4.32 -0.65 1.91
N TYR A 30 -3.92 0.40 1.21
CA TYR A 30 -3.66 1.72 1.82
C TYR A 30 -4.90 2.26 2.53
N ASN A 31 -6.07 2.22 1.87
CA ASN A 31 -7.32 2.67 2.46
C ASN A 31 -7.71 1.85 3.69
N SER A 32 -7.52 0.53 3.65
CA SER A 32 -7.83 -0.35 4.77
C SER A 32 -6.92 -0.10 5.96
N ALA A 33 -5.61 0.07 5.73
CA ALA A 33 -4.64 0.40 6.77
C ALA A 33 -4.90 1.80 7.37
N ASN A 34 -5.22 2.79 6.53
CA ASN A 34 -5.55 4.13 6.99
C ASN A 34 -6.84 4.15 7.83
N TYR A 35 -7.85 3.35 7.46
CA TYR A 35 -9.05 3.18 8.27
C TYR A 35 -8.70 2.66 9.68
N VAL A 36 -7.90 1.60 9.78
CA VAL A 36 -7.43 1.04 11.07
C VAL A 36 -6.69 2.09 11.89
N GLN A 37 -5.78 2.85 11.27
CA GLN A 37 -5.04 3.93 11.93
C GLN A 37 -5.98 5.01 12.50
N ARG A 38 -7.01 5.40 11.74
CA ARG A 38 -7.98 6.41 12.15
C ARG A 38 -8.88 5.94 13.29
N GLN A 39 -9.33 4.67 13.28
CA GLN A 39 -10.10 4.11 14.40
C GLN A 39 -9.32 4.21 15.70
N TYR A 40 -8.05 3.79 15.69
CA TYR A 40 -7.17 3.89 16.85
C TYR A 40 -6.96 5.34 17.31
N PHE A 41 -6.81 6.28 16.38
CA PHE A 41 -6.70 7.70 16.70
C PHE A 41 -7.97 8.23 17.39
N PHE A 42 -9.15 7.90 16.90
CA PHE A 42 -10.39 8.38 17.51
C PHE A 42 -10.63 7.82 18.91
N GLU A 43 -10.20 6.58 19.16
CA GLU A 43 -10.33 5.95 20.47
C GLU A 43 -9.28 6.45 21.49
N THR A 44 -8.06 6.74 21.03
CA THR A 44 -6.90 6.92 21.94
C THR A 44 -6.17 8.24 21.81
N ASN A 45 -6.51 9.06 20.80
CA ASN A 45 -5.74 10.23 20.35
C ASN A 45 -4.27 9.94 20.04
N LYS A 46 -3.94 8.69 19.67
CA LYS A 46 -2.58 8.25 19.32
C LYS A 46 -2.57 7.63 17.93
N TYR A 47 -1.37 7.52 17.37
CA TYR A 47 -1.10 6.87 16.10
C TYR A 47 -0.30 5.58 16.34
N TYR A 48 -0.58 4.52 15.59
CA TYR A 48 0.35 3.40 15.56
C TYR A 48 1.63 3.80 14.84
N ASN A 49 2.77 3.32 15.33
CA ASN A 49 4.02 3.31 14.58
C ASN A 49 3.99 2.21 13.49
N SER A 50 4.99 2.20 12.62
CA SER A 50 5.09 1.29 11.48
C SER A 50 5.04 -0.20 11.84
N ILE A 51 5.56 -0.59 13.02
CA ILE A 51 5.52 -1.97 13.51
C ILE A 51 4.10 -2.33 13.96
N ASN A 52 3.48 -1.46 14.76
CA ASN A 52 2.17 -1.71 15.33
C ASN A 52 1.08 -1.76 14.24
N ILE A 53 1.08 -0.82 13.28
CA ILE A 53 0.09 -0.84 12.19
C ILE A 53 0.25 -2.08 11.29
N TYR A 54 1.49 -2.57 11.09
CA TYR A 54 1.73 -3.84 10.41
C TYR A 54 1.05 -5.01 11.14
N HIS A 55 1.19 -5.10 12.47
CA HIS A 55 0.56 -6.17 13.23
C HIS A 55 -0.97 -6.11 13.19
N GLN A 56 -1.56 -4.92 13.09
CA GLN A 56 -3.00 -4.75 12.93
C GLN A 56 -3.49 -5.11 11.52
N THR A 57 -2.66 -4.90 10.49
CA THR A 57 -3.09 -5.00 9.08
C THR A 57 -2.67 -6.31 8.40
N LYS A 58 -1.72 -7.08 8.94
CA LYS A 58 -1.18 -8.30 8.31
C LYS A 58 -2.21 -9.40 7.97
N ASN A 59 -3.35 -9.39 8.67
CA ASN A 59 -4.42 -10.38 8.49
C ASN A 59 -5.56 -9.87 7.61
N LEU A 60 -5.51 -8.61 7.17
CA LEU A 60 -6.51 -8.07 6.24
C LEU A 60 -6.42 -8.82 4.91
N GLU A 61 -7.56 -9.05 4.27
CA GLU A 61 -7.61 -9.68 2.95
C GLU A 61 -6.78 -8.89 1.93
N ALA A 62 -6.92 -7.56 1.94
CA ALA A 62 -6.18 -6.66 1.07
C ALA A 62 -4.66 -6.72 1.24
N TYR A 63 -4.19 -7.18 2.39
CA TYR A 63 -2.76 -7.37 2.63
C TYR A 63 -2.17 -8.49 1.77
N ARG A 64 -3.00 -9.48 1.40
CA ARG A 64 -2.62 -10.66 0.61
C ARG A 64 -2.77 -10.46 -0.90
N TYR A 65 -3.35 -9.35 -1.37
CA TYR A 65 -3.51 -9.07 -2.80
C TYR A 65 -2.19 -8.77 -3.51
N LEU A 66 -1.16 -8.36 -2.76
CA LEU A 66 0.16 -8.01 -3.28
C LEU A 66 1.24 -8.85 -2.58
N PRO A 67 2.43 -9.02 -3.18
CA PRO A 67 3.55 -9.68 -2.53
C PRO A 67 3.86 -9.03 -1.17
N THR A 68 4.10 -9.84 -0.15
CA THR A 68 4.26 -9.40 1.24
C THR A 68 5.25 -8.24 1.41
N LYS A 69 6.33 -8.20 0.63
CA LYS A 69 7.33 -7.11 0.68
C LYS A 69 6.71 -5.77 0.26
N VAL A 70 5.88 -5.76 -0.79
CA VAL A 70 5.18 -4.57 -1.29
C VAL A 70 4.09 -4.15 -0.31
N SER A 71 3.30 -5.09 0.20
CA SER A 71 2.27 -4.83 1.21
C SER A 71 2.84 -4.17 2.47
N LYS A 72 3.98 -4.66 2.97
CA LYS A 72 4.70 -4.04 4.11
C LYS A 72 5.06 -2.58 3.84
N GLN A 73 5.53 -2.27 2.62
CA GLN A 73 5.92 -0.91 2.26
C GLN A 73 4.72 0.04 2.17
N ILE A 74 3.58 -0.44 1.64
CA ILE A 74 2.33 0.33 1.59
C ILE A 74 1.84 0.65 3.01
N VAL A 75 1.80 -0.35 3.88
CA VAL A 75 1.37 -0.18 5.29
C VAL A 75 2.32 0.76 6.04
N ARG A 76 3.63 0.64 5.83
CA ARG A 76 4.62 1.53 6.44
C ARG A 76 4.35 2.99 6.11
N ARG A 77 3.98 3.32 4.86
CA ARG A 77 3.64 4.69 4.43
C ARG A 77 2.43 5.30 5.14
N VAL A 78 1.58 4.50 5.78
CA VAL A 78 0.46 5.02 6.59
C VAL A 78 0.93 5.57 7.94
N ALA A 79 2.10 5.12 8.41
CA ALA A 79 2.69 5.52 9.68
C ALA A 79 3.99 6.35 9.52
N GLU A 80 4.29 6.80 8.30
CA GLU A 80 5.32 7.81 8.01
C GLU A 80 4.71 9.21 8.12
#